data_AF-A0A350I3U8-F1
#
_entry.id   AF-A0A350I3U8-F1
#
_cell.length_a   1.000
_cell.length_b   1.000
_cell.length_c   1.000
_cell.angle_alpha   90.00
_cell.angle_beta   90.00
_cell.angle_gamma   90.00
#
_symmetry.space_group_name_H-M   'P 1'
#
loop_
_entity.id
_entity.type
_entity.pdbx_description
1 polymer ?
#
loop_
_entity_poly.entity_id
_entity_poly.type
_entity_poly.pdbx_seq_one_letter_code
_entity_poly.pdbx_strand_id
1 'polypeptide(L)'
;MYESMKFFFSIRCFNAIAALVFICISSARAQENDPFVKMDDPALTGRWDWKVTDGDAQYPSWMEVELSGYRTLVGSYVGQFGSARPIGNIDFNAKTGEFRFTLPPQWEKRTTRIVFEGKLEGDTLRGETSNADGETIHFIAQRSPSLEREGRLKWGKKIKLFNGKNLDGWKPRHTDLPNGWVVKKGLLINAEPGNDILTEQTFEDFKLEAQFRYPEESNSGIYLRGRHEVQIEDNYGMIINSHRIGGVYGHLSPRINASRPAGKWQTLKITLIGRVVTIELNGEAIIERQVIPGITGGALDSDEGKPGPILIQGDHGVVEFRKLVITPAS
;
A
#
# COMPACT_ATOMS: atom_id res chain seq x y z
N MET A 1 -96.47 -17.69 6.90
CA MET A 1 -96.89 -17.07 8.16
C MET A 1 -95.63 -16.76 8.97
N TYR A 2 -95.32 -15.47 9.08
CA TYR A 2 -94.51 -14.75 10.09
C TYR A 2 -93.12 -15.23 10.55
N GLU A 3 -92.13 -14.36 10.24
CA GLU A 3 -91.10 -13.73 11.10
C GLU A 3 -90.32 -14.59 12.12
N SER A 4 -88.99 -14.47 12.27
CA SER A 4 -88.29 -13.21 12.54
C SER A 4 -86.76 -13.33 12.45
N MET A 5 -86.16 -12.19 12.11
CA MET A 5 -84.75 -11.89 11.90
C MET A 5 -84.10 -11.42 13.22
N LYS A 6 -82.83 -11.76 13.49
CA LYS A 6 -81.84 -10.83 14.10
C LYS A 6 -80.39 -11.34 14.06
N PHE A 7 -79.55 -10.40 13.64
CA PHE A 7 -78.10 -10.36 13.44
C PHE A 7 -77.22 -10.87 14.60
N PHE A 8 -76.07 -11.47 14.25
CA PHE A 8 -74.76 -11.08 14.80
C PHE A 8 -73.64 -11.32 13.77
N PHE A 9 -73.15 -10.24 13.18
CA PHE A 9 -71.85 -10.15 12.52
C PHE A 9 -70.82 -9.82 13.61
N SER A 10 -69.78 -10.64 13.83
CA SER A 10 -68.46 -10.15 14.24
C SER A 10 -67.43 -11.28 14.38
N ILE A 11 -66.19 -10.97 13.99
CA ILE A 11 -64.91 -11.64 14.30
C ILE A 11 -64.58 -12.94 13.53
N ARG A 12 -64.23 -12.81 12.26
CA ARG A 12 -63.26 -13.70 11.58
C ARG A 12 -62.28 -12.92 10.71
N CYS A 13 -61.55 -11.96 11.28
CA CYS A 13 -60.44 -11.26 10.59
C CYS A 13 -59.29 -10.90 11.54
N PHE A 14 -58.81 -11.83 12.38
CA PHE A 14 -57.61 -11.56 13.20
C PHE A 14 -56.51 -12.65 13.16
N ASN A 15 -56.68 -13.75 12.43
CA ASN A 15 -55.67 -14.81 12.34
C ASN A 15 -54.94 -14.93 10.99
N ALA A 16 -55.31 -14.16 9.97
CA ALA A 16 -54.63 -14.20 8.67
C ALA A 16 -53.44 -13.22 8.57
N ILE A 17 -53.44 -12.13 9.33
CA ILE A 17 -52.38 -11.11 9.28
C ILE A 17 -51.12 -11.57 10.03
N ALA A 18 -51.26 -12.30 11.14
CA ALA A 18 -50.12 -12.82 11.89
C ALA A 18 -49.32 -13.89 11.12
N ALA A 19 -50.00 -14.72 10.31
CA ALA A 19 -49.34 -15.77 9.51
C ALA A 19 -48.57 -15.19 8.31
N LEU A 20 -49.08 -14.14 7.66
CA LEU A 20 -48.40 -13.46 6.56
C LEU A 20 -47.15 -12.67 7.02
N VAL A 21 -47.19 -12.08 8.21
CA VAL A 21 -46.01 -11.41 8.80
C VAL A 21 -44.92 -12.41 9.20
N PHE A 22 -45.29 -13.59 9.72
CA PHE A 22 -44.32 -14.64 10.05
C PHE A 22 -43.63 -15.25 8.82
N ILE A 23 -44.36 -15.41 7.70
CA ILE A 23 -43.79 -15.97 6.47
C ILE A 23 -42.80 -14.98 5.83
N CYS A 24 -43.12 -13.68 5.77
CA CYS A 24 -42.21 -12.66 5.21
C CYS A 24 -40.93 -12.46 6.05
N ILE A 25 -40.98 -12.60 7.38
CA ILE A 25 -39.80 -12.50 8.25
C ILE A 25 -38.90 -13.74 8.09
N SER A 26 -39.50 -14.93 7.87
CA SER A 26 -38.75 -16.17 7.66
C SER A 26 -37.99 -16.18 6.32
N SER A 27 -38.57 -15.63 5.25
CA SER A 27 -37.93 -15.54 3.93
C SER A 27 -36.77 -14.53 3.90
N ALA A 28 -36.90 -13.40 4.60
CA ALA A 28 -35.83 -12.41 4.68
C ALA A 28 -34.59 -12.92 5.45
N ARG A 29 -34.78 -13.66 6.55
CA ARG A 29 -33.70 -14.30 7.31
C ARG A 29 -33.05 -15.49 6.58
N ALA A 30 -33.82 -16.21 5.76
CA ALA A 30 -33.28 -17.28 4.92
C ALA A 30 -32.39 -16.72 3.81
N GLN A 31 -32.75 -15.55 3.26
CA GLN A 31 -31.96 -14.84 2.24
C GLN A 31 -30.67 -14.22 2.82
N GLU A 32 -30.68 -13.72 4.06
CA GLU A 32 -29.46 -13.21 4.75
C GLU A 32 -28.39 -14.29 5.02
N ASN A 33 -28.77 -15.57 5.09
CA ASN A 33 -27.84 -16.67 5.41
C ASN A 33 -27.52 -17.59 4.23
N ASP A 34 -28.09 -17.35 3.05
CA ASP A 34 -27.88 -18.17 1.86
C ASP A 34 -26.40 -18.13 1.41
N PRO A 35 -25.68 -19.27 1.40
CA PRO A 35 -24.27 -19.35 0.99
C PRO A 35 -23.99 -18.90 -0.44
N PHE A 36 -25.01 -18.78 -1.30
CA PHE A 36 -24.88 -18.41 -2.70
C PHE A 36 -25.29 -16.97 -2.99
N VAL A 37 -25.81 -16.24 -2.00
CA VAL A 37 -26.12 -14.81 -2.15
C VAL A 37 -24.86 -14.00 -1.84
N LYS A 38 -24.44 -13.16 -2.80
CA LYS A 38 -23.32 -12.23 -2.62
C LYS A 38 -23.76 -11.13 -1.65
N MET A 39 -22.96 -10.91 -0.61
CA MET A 39 -23.09 -9.74 0.24
C MET A 39 -22.78 -8.49 -0.60
N ASP A 40 -23.54 -7.43 -0.39
CA ASP A 40 -23.19 -6.11 -0.95
C ASP A 40 -21.78 -5.73 -0.49
N ASP A 41 -21.00 -5.07 -1.35
CA ASP A 41 -19.62 -4.71 -1.04
C ASP A 41 -19.60 -3.87 0.25
N PRO A 42 -19.11 -4.43 1.38
CA PRO A 42 -19.31 -3.77 2.66
C PRO A 42 -18.48 -2.50 2.71
N ALA A 43 -18.94 -1.52 3.50
CA ALA A 43 -18.33 -0.19 3.56
C ALA A 43 -16.83 -0.20 3.94
N LEU A 44 -16.34 -1.28 4.56
CA LEU A 44 -14.92 -1.48 4.87
C LEU A 44 -14.05 -1.73 3.63
N THR A 45 -14.63 -2.18 2.50
CA THR A 45 -13.89 -2.45 1.26
C THR A 45 -13.22 -1.21 0.69
N GLY A 46 -12.09 -1.44 0.01
CA GLY A 46 -11.23 -0.41 -0.56
C GLY A 46 -9.90 -0.27 0.18
N ARG A 47 -9.20 0.82 -0.17
CA ARG A 47 -7.85 1.12 0.31
C ARG A 47 -7.89 2.21 1.37
N TRP A 48 -7.03 2.05 2.36
CA TRP A 48 -6.99 2.88 3.54
C TRP A 48 -5.54 3.30 3.81
N ASP A 49 -5.33 4.60 3.90
CA ASP A 49 -4.07 5.23 4.28
C ASP A 49 -4.06 5.38 5.80
N TRP A 50 -3.20 4.61 6.47
CA TRP A 50 -3.16 4.54 7.93
C TRP A 50 -2.05 5.43 8.48
N LYS A 51 -2.35 6.04 9.62
CA LYS A 51 -1.40 6.69 10.49
C LYS A 51 -1.45 6.03 11.85
N VAL A 52 -0.34 5.42 12.24
CA VAL A 52 -0.19 4.74 13.54
C VAL A 52 0.55 5.68 14.49
N THR A 53 0.12 5.71 15.75
CA THR A 53 0.74 6.48 16.84
C THR A 53 1.22 5.52 17.92
N ASP A 54 2.52 5.57 18.20
CA ASP A 54 3.24 4.74 19.17
C ASP A 54 4.04 5.66 20.09
N GLY A 55 3.49 5.94 21.29
CA GLY A 55 3.96 7.03 22.13
C GLY A 55 3.93 8.38 21.41
N ASP A 56 5.08 9.07 21.38
CA ASP A 56 5.26 10.33 20.65
C ASP A 56 5.58 10.15 19.16
N ALA A 57 5.85 8.91 18.73
CA ALA A 57 6.19 8.60 17.35
C ALA A 57 4.94 8.36 16.50
N GLN A 58 5.03 8.75 15.22
CA GLN A 58 3.99 8.47 14.23
C GLN A 58 4.62 7.95 12.95
N TYR A 59 3.97 6.96 12.34
CA TYR A 59 4.45 6.37 11.10
C TYR A 59 3.30 5.97 10.17
N PRO A 60 3.56 5.93 8.85
CA PRO A 60 2.57 5.50 7.89
C PRO A 60 2.40 3.99 7.91
N SER A 61 1.20 3.57 7.56
CA SER A 61 0.81 2.20 7.31
C SER A 61 -0.28 2.21 6.24
N TRP A 62 -0.70 1.05 5.76
CA TRP A 62 -1.73 0.95 4.74
C TRP A 62 -2.46 -0.38 4.81
N MET A 63 -3.74 -0.37 4.41
CA MET A 63 -4.57 -1.57 4.32
C MET A 63 -5.44 -1.53 3.06
N GLU A 64 -5.58 -2.65 2.38
CA GLU A 64 -6.63 -2.89 1.37
C GLU A 64 -7.54 -4.00 1.86
N VAL A 65 -8.84 -3.82 1.62
CA VAL A 65 -9.90 -4.78 1.97
C VAL A 65 -10.70 -5.11 0.72
N GLU A 66 -10.85 -6.40 0.46
CA GLU A 66 -11.56 -6.93 -0.69
C GLU A 66 -12.58 -7.98 -0.25
N LEU A 67 -13.67 -8.07 -1.01
CA LEU A 67 -14.64 -9.16 -0.87
C LEU A 67 -14.18 -10.37 -1.69
N SER A 68 -13.78 -11.42 -0.99
CA SER A 68 -13.47 -12.73 -1.57
C SER A 68 -14.73 -13.60 -1.61
N GLY A 69 -15.15 -13.94 -2.83
CA GLY A 69 -16.35 -14.73 -3.08
C GLY A 69 -17.62 -14.00 -2.65
N TYR A 70 -18.48 -14.70 -1.90
CA TYR A 70 -19.81 -14.19 -1.55
C TYR A 70 -19.85 -13.38 -0.25
N ARG A 71 -18.91 -13.60 0.69
CA ARG A 71 -19.05 -13.07 2.06
C ARG A 71 -17.76 -12.86 2.85
N THR A 72 -16.62 -13.37 2.39
CA THR A 72 -15.38 -13.33 3.18
C THR A 72 -14.60 -12.07 2.83
N LEU A 73 -14.29 -11.26 3.84
CA LEU A 73 -13.37 -10.14 3.65
C LEU A 73 -11.93 -10.62 3.83
N VAL A 74 -11.12 -10.32 2.83
CA VAL A 74 -9.68 -10.55 2.82
C VAL A 74 -8.99 -9.23 2.54
N GLY A 75 -7.67 -9.21 2.54
CA GLY A 75 -6.97 -7.96 2.26
C GLY A 75 -5.47 -8.07 2.27
N SER A 76 -4.84 -6.91 2.35
CA SER A 76 -3.39 -6.76 2.48
C SER A 76 -3.07 -5.63 3.45
N TYR A 77 -1.98 -5.77 4.21
CA TYR A 77 -1.52 -4.78 5.18
C TYR A 77 -0.03 -4.50 5.03
N VAL A 78 0.35 -3.23 5.12
CA VAL A 78 1.75 -2.76 5.14
C VAL A 78 1.97 -2.01 6.45
N GLY A 79 2.95 -2.45 7.25
CA GLY A 79 3.38 -1.76 8.47
C GLY A 79 4.43 -0.70 8.19
N GLN A 80 5.04 -0.15 9.24
CA GLN A 80 6.14 0.82 9.12
C GLN A 80 7.31 0.27 8.29
N PHE A 81 7.63 -1.00 8.50
CA PHE A 81 8.71 -1.72 7.84
C PHE A 81 8.19 -3.02 7.25
N GLY A 82 9.02 -3.65 6.41
CA GLY A 82 8.69 -4.92 5.79
C GLY A 82 7.81 -4.79 4.55
N SER A 83 7.20 -5.90 4.16
CA SER A 83 6.45 -5.99 2.91
C SER A 83 4.95 -6.08 3.17
N ALA A 84 4.16 -5.95 2.10
CA ALA A 84 2.74 -6.24 2.17
C ALA A 84 2.48 -7.67 2.69
N ARG A 85 1.53 -7.79 3.61
CA ARG A 85 1.14 -9.05 4.27
C ARG A 85 -0.31 -9.38 3.93
N PRO A 86 -0.61 -10.60 3.46
CA PRO A 86 -1.98 -11.00 3.19
C PRO A 86 -2.78 -11.11 4.48
N ILE A 87 -3.99 -10.56 4.47
CA ILE A 87 -5.00 -10.74 5.51
C ILE A 87 -5.95 -11.84 5.02
N GLY A 88 -5.90 -13.00 5.67
CA GLY A 88 -6.70 -14.16 5.27
C GLY A 88 -8.18 -14.08 5.63
N ASN A 89 -8.54 -13.25 6.62
CA ASN A 89 -9.92 -12.99 7.02
C ASN A 89 -10.00 -11.69 7.83
N ILE A 90 -11.06 -10.90 7.59
CA ILE A 90 -11.43 -9.73 8.38
C ILE A 90 -12.86 -9.95 8.87
N ASP A 91 -13.02 -10.04 10.18
CA ASP A 91 -14.34 -10.06 10.81
C ASP A 91 -14.86 -8.63 10.80
N PHE A 92 -15.98 -8.37 10.12
CA PHE A 92 -16.59 -7.04 10.04
C PHE A 92 -18.09 -7.10 10.37
N ASN A 93 -18.51 -6.27 11.32
CA ASN A 93 -19.91 -6.10 11.66
C ASN A 93 -20.46 -4.83 11.00
N ALA A 94 -21.18 -4.97 9.90
CA ALA A 94 -21.74 -3.85 9.16
C ALA A 94 -22.73 -2.98 9.96
N LYS A 95 -23.31 -3.50 11.07
CA LYS A 95 -24.25 -2.75 11.91
C LYS A 95 -23.52 -1.86 12.92
N THR A 96 -22.42 -2.34 13.50
CA THR A 96 -21.65 -1.59 14.50
C THR A 96 -20.46 -0.84 13.90
N GLY A 97 -20.03 -1.24 12.70
CA GLY A 97 -18.80 -0.76 12.06
C GLY A 97 -17.54 -1.42 12.60
N GLU A 98 -17.64 -2.32 13.58
CA GLU A 98 -16.48 -2.96 14.21
C GLU A 98 -15.80 -3.94 13.26
N PHE A 99 -14.48 -3.93 13.23
CA PHE A 99 -13.68 -4.88 12.49
C PHE A 99 -12.55 -5.47 13.33
N ARG A 100 -12.14 -6.68 12.96
CA ARG A 100 -11.00 -7.37 13.55
C ARG A 100 -10.27 -8.22 12.53
N PHE A 101 -8.95 -8.19 12.57
CA PHE A 101 -8.12 -9.15 11.84
C PHE A 101 -6.81 -9.43 12.56
N THR A 102 -6.06 -10.42 12.09
CA THR A 102 -4.76 -10.76 12.68
C THR A 102 -3.71 -11.03 11.62
N LEU A 103 -2.46 -10.70 11.94
CA LEU A 103 -1.30 -10.96 11.09
C LEU A 103 -0.24 -11.78 11.84
N PRO A 104 0.51 -12.65 11.15
CA PRO A 104 1.75 -13.17 11.71
C PRO A 104 2.79 -12.03 11.82
N PRO A 105 3.73 -12.13 12.79
CA PRO A 105 4.89 -11.25 12.81
C PRO A 105 5.75 -11.46 11.55
N GLN A 106 6.40 -10.40 11.08
CA GLN A 106 7.32 -10.45 9.94
C GLN A 106 8.74 -10.05 10.36
N TRP A 107 8.90 -8.82 10.86
CA TRP A 107 10.18 -8.28 11.34
C TRP A 107 10.07 -7.73 12.78
N GLU A 108 8.86 -7.67 13.30
CA GLU A 108 8.60 -7.33 14.69
C GLU A 108 9.23 -8.40 15.60
N LYS A 109 9.91 -7.98 16.67
CA LYS A 109 10.60 -8.88 17.62
C LYS A 109 9.63 -9.59 18.56
N ARG A 110 8.74 -10.42 18.00
CA ARG A 110 7.72 -11.18 18.73
C ARG A 110 7.37 -12.49 18.03
N THR A 111 6.77 -13.41 18.78
CA THR A 111 6.30 -14.72 18.28
C THR A 111 4.79 -14.82 18.19
N THR A 112 4.06 -13.89 18.80
CA THR A 112 2.60 -13.85 18.81
C THR A 112 2.06 -13.12 17.59
N ARG A 113 0.81 -13.45 17.21
CA ARG A 113 0.09 -12.73 16.15
C ARG A 113 -0.20 -11.31 16.59
N ILE A 114 -0.14 -10.40 15.62
CA ILE A 114 -0.56 -9.01 15.79
C ILE A 114 -2.08 -8.99 15.59
N VAL A 115 -2.80 -8.42 16.55
CA VAL A 115 -4.26 -8.29 16.52
C VAL A 115 -4.59 -6.83 16.24
N PHE A 116 -5.44 -6.59 15.24
CA PHE A 116 -5.97 -5.29 14.92
C PHE A 116 -7.46 -5.29 15.21
N GLU A 117 -7.91 -4.33 16.01
CA GLU A 117 -9.31 -4.15 16.37
C GLU A 117 -9.66 -2.67 16.17
N GLY A 118 -10.82 -2.40 15.60
CA GLY A 118 -11.21 -1.04 15.31
C GLY A 118 -12.64 -0.92 14.84
N LYS A 119 -12.99 0.28 14.41
CA LYS A 119 -14.33 0.64 13.98
C LYS A 119 -14.30 1.61 12.81
N LEU A 120 -15.19 1.39 11.85
CA LEU A 120 -15.51 2.35 10.79
C LEU A 120 -16.55 3.35 11.32
N GLU A 121 -16.17 4.63 11.35
CA GLU A 121 -16.99 5.74 11.80
C GLU A 121 -17.06 6.79 10.69
N GLY A 122 -18.16 6.79 9.94
CA GLY A 122 -18.27 7.57 8.70
C GLY A 122 -17.27 7.06 7.66
N ASP A 123 -16.35 7.92 7.23
CA ASP A 123 -15.29 7.61 6.26
C ASP A 123 -13.92 7.40 6.92
N THR A 124 -13.88 7.15 8.23
CA THR A 124 -12.63 7.01 8.99
C THR A 124 -12.60 5.68 9.74
N LEU A 125 -11.49 4.96 9.66
CA LEU A 125 -11.20 3.84 10.57
C LEU A 125 -10.44 4.35 11.78
N ARG A 126 -10.81 3.88 12.97
CA ARG A 126 -10.08 4.11 14.22
C ARG A 126 -9.96 2.82 14.98
N GLY A 127 -8.84 2.62 15.65
CA GLY A 127 -8.67 1.40 16.43
C GLY A 127 -7.31 1.30 17.07
N GLU A 128 -6.99 0.09 17.48
CA GLU A 128 -5.78 -0.25 18.19
C GLU A 128 -5.16 -1.56 17.72
N THR A 129 -3.87 -1.67 17.99
CA THR A 129 -3.05 -2.86 17.80
C THR A 129 -1.98 -2.86 18.90
N SER A 130 -0.98 -3.73 18.80
CA SER A 130 0.16 -3.71 19.72
C SER A 130 1.50 -3.53 19.00
N ASN A 131 2.38 -2.72 19.58
CA ASN A 131 3.78 -2.60 19.15
C ASN A 131 4.57 -3.88 19.46
N ALA A 132 5.87 -3.91 19.13
CA ALA A 132 6.71 -5.10 19.33
C ALA A 132 6.76 -5.54 20.81
N ASP A 133 6.77 -4.58 21.73
CA ASP A 133 6.85 -4.78 23.18
C ASP A 133 5.52 -5.23 23.81
N GLY A 134 4.43 -5.24 23.05
CA GLY A 134 3.12 -5.67 23.53
C GLY A 134 2.25 -4.55 24.07
N GLU A 135 2.71 -3.31 23.98
CA GLU A 135 1.96 -2.13 24.40
C GLU A 135 0.89 -1.79 23.36
N THR A 136 -0.27 -1.36 23.84
CA THR A 136 -1.37 -0.91 22.97
C THR A 136 -0.98 0.39 22.27
N ILE A 137 -1.13 0.40 20.96
CA ILE A 137 -0.92 1.57 20.10
C ILE A 137 -2.15 1.82 19.24
N HIS A 138 -2.32 3.04 18.78
CA HIS A 138 -3.54 3.47 18.11
C HIS A 138 -3.31 3.82 16.65
N PHE A 139 -4.34 3.65 15.83
CA PHE A 139 -4.31 4.08 14.44
C PHE A 139 -5.57 4.85 14.06
N ILE A 140 -5.39 5.71 13.07
CA ILE A 140 -6.47 6.33 12.30
C ILE A 140 -6.21 6.05 10.82
N ALA A 141 -7.25 5.76 10.05
CA ALA A 141 -7.12 5.61 8.61
C ALA A 141 -8.20 6.36 7.83
N GLN A 142 -7.79 6.88 6.68
CA GLN A 142 -8.66 7.55 5.71
C GLN A 142 -8.67 6.76 4.41
N ARG A 143 -9.72 6.90 3.60
CA ARG A 143 -9.74 6.28 2.27
C ARG A 143 -8.62 6.82 1.40
N SER A 144 -7.88 5.93 0.73
CA SER A 144 -6.88 6.34 -0.24
C SER A 144 -7.57 6.98 -1.46
N PRO A 145 -7.02 8.07 -2.04
CA PRO A 145 -7.60 8.70 -3.24
C PRO A 145 -7.53 7.76 -4.44
N SER A 146 -8.36 7.93 -5.48
CA SER A 146 -8.32 7.04 -6.67
C SER A 146 -7.01 7.14 -7.46
N LEU A 147 -6.44 8.35 -7.53
CA LEU A 147 -5.27 8.71 -8.35
C LEU A 147 -5.42 8.40 -9.84
N GLU A 148 -6.65 8.24 -10.31
CA GLU A 148 -6.91 8.18 -11.75
C GLU A 148 -6.62 9.54 -12.37
N ARG A 149 -6.03 9.52 -13.56
CA ARG A 149 -5.69 10.72 -14.32
C ARG A 149 -6.56 10.79 -15.55
N GLU A 150 -7.36 11.84 -15.64
CA GLU A 150 -8.13 12.14 -16.84
C GLU A 150 -7.28 12.93 -17.84
N GLY A 151 -7.46 12.62 -19.12
CA GLY A 151 -6.80 13.35 -20.20
C GLY A 151 -5.33 12.95 -20.44
N ARG A 152 -4.69 13.67 -21.35
CA ARG A 152 -3.33 13.39 -21.80
C ARG A 152 -2.33 14.26 -21.03
N LEU A 153 -1.45 13.61 -20.27
CA LEU A 153 -0.33 14.28 -19.60
C LEU A 153 0.59 15.00 -20.59
N LYS A 154 1.06 16.19 -20.19
CA LYS A 154 2.11 16.93 -20.89
C LYS A 154 3.43 16.74 -20.14
N TRP A 155 4.44 16.20 -20.82
CA TRP A 155 5.77 16.01 -20.23
C TRP A 155 6.55 17.32 -20.22
N GLY A 156 7.06 17.68 -19.04
CA GLY A 156 7.91 18.84 -18.83
C GLY A 156 9.36 18.64 -19.29
N LYS A 157 10.25 19.53 -18.85
CA LYS A 157 11.68 19.45 -19.13
C LYS A 157 12.36 18.40 -18.26
N LYS A 158 13.44 17.79 -18.79
CA LYS A 158 14.32 16.91 -18.01
C LYS A 158 15.05 17.71 -16.93
N ILE A 159 15.01 17.21 -15.71
CA ILE A 159 15.72 17.74 -14.53
C ILE A 159 16.76 16.72 -14.12
N LYS A 160 18.03 17.14 -14.00
CA LYS A 160 19.09 16.30 -13.43
C LYS A 160 18.98 16.36 -11.91
N LEU A 161 18.56 15.26 -11.29
CA LEU A 161 18.52 15.15 -9.83
C LEU A 161 19.93 15.01 -9.26
N PHE A 162 20.84 14.38 -9.99
CA PHE A 162 22.25 14.33 -9.64
C PHE A 162 23.08 15.21 -10.59
N ASN A 163 23.84 16.14 -10.02
CA ASN A 163 24.59 17.14 -10.78
C ASN A 163 26.04 16.73 -11.11
N GLY A 164 26.52 15.58 -10.60
CA GLY A 164 27.87 15.08 -10.82
C GLY A 164 28.96 15.72 -9.95
N LYS A 165 28.60 16.62 -9.02
CA LYS A 165 29.57 17.44 -8.27
C LYS A 165 29.39 17.36 -6.75
N ASN A 166 28.17 17.43 -6.26
CA ASN A 166 27.85 17.47 -4.82
C ASN A 166 26.41 16.96 -4.58
N LEU A 167 25.92 17.14 -3.34
CA LEU A 167 24.58 16.74 -2.92
C LEU A 167 23.54 17.88 -3.04
N ASP A 168 23.82 18.97 -3.76
CA ASP A 168 22.84 20.06 -3.91
C ASP A 168 21.52 19.51 -4.48
N GLY A 169 20.41 19.84 -3.83
CA GLY A 169 19.08 19.30 -4.14
C GLY A 169 18.74 17.99 -3.41
N TRP A 170 19.62 17.50 -2.53
CA TRP A 170 19.40 16.33 -1.66
C TRP A 170 19.60 16.70 -0.19
N LYS A 171 18.84 16.03 0.67
CA LYS A 171 19.02 16.09 2.13
C LYS A 171 18.92 14.69 2.74
N PRO A 172 19.61 14.43 3.87
CA PRO A 172 19.42 13.19 4.61
C PRO A 172 17.98 13.08 5.14
N ARG A 173 17.49 11.86 5.27
CA ARG A 173 16.17 11.58 5.89
C ARG A 173 16.18 11.90 7.36
N HIS A 174 17.24 11.51 8.06
CA HIS A 174 17.42 11.73 9.48
C HIS A 174 18.60 12.69 9.70
N THR A 175 18.37 13.81 10.38
CA THR A 175 19.43 14.81 10.63
C THR A 175 20.40 14.38 11.75
N ASP A 176 19.99 13.39 12.53
CA ASP A 176 20.68 12.85 13.70
C ASP A 176 21.46 11.55 13.40
N LEU A 177 21.31 10.98 12.21
CA LEU A 177 22.06 9.79 11.77
C LEU A 177 23.27 10.17 10.89
N PRO A 178 24.38 9.41 10.96
CA PRO A 178 25.51 9.57 10.05
C PRO A 178 25.08 9.50 8.58
N ASN A 179 25.58 10.40 7.74
CA ASN A 179 25.28 10.40 6.31
C ASN A 179 26.50 9.93 5.51
N GLY A 180 26.44 8.69 5.01
CA GLY A 180 27.50 8.10 4.17
C GLY A 180 27.43 8.43 2.68
N TRP A 181 26.48 9.28 2.27
CA TRP A 181 26.39 9.72 0.88
C TRP A 181 27.47 10.73 0.53
N VAL A 182 28.24 10.43 -0.51
CA VAL A 182 29.33 11.28 -0.99
C VAL A 182 29.33 11.38 -2.50
N VAL A 183 29.97 12.44 -3.03
CA VAL A 183 30.26 12.54 -4.47
C VAL A 183 31.74 12.32 -4.71
N LYS A 184 32.09 11.26 -5.45
CA LYS A 184 33.48 10.91 -5.75
C LYS A 184 33.62 10.54 -7.21
N LYS A 185 34.57 11.17 -7.92
CA LYS A 185 34.82 10.95 -9.36
C LYS A 185 33.56 11.09 -10.23
N GLY A 186 32.68 12.04 -9.88
CA GLY A 186 31.44 12.28 -10.61
C GLY A 186 30.32 11.27 -10.36
N LEU A 187 30.46 10.41 -9.36
CA LEU A 187 29.45 9.43 -8.93
C LEU A 187 28.86 9.85 -7.58
N LEU A 188 27.55 9.68 -7.43
CA LEU A 188 26.85 9.72 -6.15
C LEU A 188 26.96 8.33 -5.53
N ILE A 189 27.54 8.21 -4.34
CA ILE A 189 27.89 6.94 -3.72
C ILE A 189 27.33 6.89 -2.31
N ASN A 190 26.59 5.83 -1.97
CA ASN A 190 26.37 5.46 -0.58
C ASN A 190 27.61 4.67 -0.11
N ALA A 191 28.59 5.35 0.49
CA ALA A 191 29.88 4.75 0.82
C ALA A 191 29.85 3.98 2.14
N GLU A 192 29.05 4.47 3.10
CA GLU A 192 28.87 3.88 4.42
C GLU A 192 27.37 3.85 4.73
N PRO A 193 26.74 2.67 4.80
CA PRO A 193 25.32 2.60 5.08
C PRO A 193 24.96 3.23 6.43
N GLY A 194 23.87 3.99 6.45
CA GLY A 194 23.37 4.57 7.69
C GLY A 194 22.24 5.57 7.55
N ASN A 195 21.98 6.10 6.35
CA ASN A 195 20.91 7.10 6.15
C ASN A 195 20.42 7.11 4.72
N ASP A 196 19.12 7.29 4.57
CA ASP A 196 18.52 7.58 3.27
C ASP A 196 18.77 9.03 2.87
N ILE A 197 18.72 9.30 1.57
CA ILE A 197 18.64 10.67 1.06
C ILE A 197 17.37 10.88 0.27
N LEU A 198 16.85 12.10 0.32
CA LEU A 198 15.67 12.51 -0.43
C LEU A 198 15.95 13.79 -1.21
N THR A 199 15.32 13.90 -2.37
CA THR A 199 15.32 15.16 -3.12
C THR A 199 14.60 16.24 -2.32
N GLU A 200 15.09 17.47 -2.38
CA GLU A 200 14.39 18.63 -1.81
C GLU A 200 13.11 18.97 -2.58
N GLN A 201 13.12 18.72 -3.89
CA GLN A 201 11.94 18.85 -4.75
C GLN A 201 11.00 17.64 -4.61
N THR A 202 9.72 17.89 -4.79
CA THR A 202 8.67 16.86 -4.83
C THR A 202 8.03 16.78 -6.21
N PHE A 203 7.49 15.60 -6.53
CA PHE A 203 6.96 15.26 -7.86
C PHE A 203 5.65 14.49 -7.72
N GLU A 204 4.72 14.70 -8.65
CA GLU A 204 3.51 13.88 -8.79
C GLU A 204 3.74 12.79 -9.83
N ASP A 205 3.32 13.02 -11.07
CA ASP A 205 3.49 12.09 -12.18
C ASP A 205 4.82 12.39 -12.90
N PHE A 206 5.60 11.37 -13.24
CA PHE A 206 6.93 11.56 -13.82
C PHE A 206 7.46 10.36 -14.60
N LYS A 207 8.50 10.63 -15.39
CA LYS A 207 9.45 9.64 -15.87
C LYS A 207 10.77 9.79 -15.14
N LEU A 208 11.32 8.73 -14.58
CA LEU A 208 12.63 8.68 -13.93
C LEU A 208 13.57 7.78 -14.75
N GLU A 209 14.81 8.21 -14.93
CA GLU A 209 15.90 7.40 -15.46
C GLU A 209 17.06 7.41 -14.47
N ALA A 210 17.45 6.22 -14.03
CA ALA A 210 18.58 5.98 -13.14
C ALA A 210 19.62 5.07 -13.82
N GLN A 211 20.90 5.39 -13.66
CA GLN A 211 21.99 4.47 -13.97
C GLN A 211 22.84 4.26 -12.73
N PHE A 212 22.85 3.01 -12.27
CA PHE A 212 23.48 2.61 -11.02
C PHE A 212 24.28 1.33 -11.17
N ARG A 213 25.14 1.06 -10.21
CA ARG A 213 25.78 -0.24 -9.98
C ARG A 213 25.95 -0.45 -8.49
N TYR A 214 26.19 -1.69 -8.11
CA TYR A 214 26.36 -2.11 -6.73
C TYR A 214 27.40 -3.25 -6.65
N PRO A 215 28.10 -3.43 -5.52
CA PRO A 215 28.93 -4.60 -5.28
C PRO A 215 28.08 -5.85 -4.98
N GLU A 216 28.74 -7.00 -4.82
CA GLU A 216 28.07 -8.23 -4.40
C GLU A 216 27.35 -8.04 -3.06
N GLU A 217 26.23 -8.75 -2.88
CA GLU A 217 25.41 -8.76 -1.66
C GLU A 217 24.77 -7.42 -1.26
N SER A 218 24.86 -6.39 -2.11
CA SER A 218 24.30 -5.08 -1.79
C SER A 218 22.77 -5.02 -1.95
N ASN A 219 22.17 -4.13 -1.17
CA ASN A 219 20.74 -3.83 -1.16
C ASN A 219 20.53 -2.32 -1.01
N SER A 220 19.62 -1.76 -1.79
CA SER A 220 19.19 -0.37 -1.80
C SER A 220 17.82 -0.30 -2.49
N GLY A 221 17.27 0.89 -2.71
CA GLY A 221 15.98 1.05 -3.34
C GLY A 221 15.76 2.48 -3.77
N ILE A 222 14.91 2.67 -4.79
CA ILE A 222 14.42 3.99 -5.18
C ILE A 222 12.95 4.08 -4.83
N TYR A 223 12.61 4.96 -3.89
CA TYR A 223 11.24 5.21 -3.46
C TYR A 223 10.62 6.31 -4.32
N LEU A 224 9.60 5.93 -5.07
CA LEU A 224 8.80 6.84 -5.89
C LEU A 224 7.89 7.65 -4.97
N ARG A 225 8.01 8.98 -5.05
CA ARG A 225 7.32 9.93 -4.16
C ARG A 225 7.60 9.68 -2.67
N GLY A 226 8.68 8.97 -2.33
CA GLY A 226 9.00 8.55 -0.96
C GLY A 226 8.09 7.45 -0.41
N ARG A 227 7.33 6.75 -1.28
CA ARG A 227 6.24 5.83 -0.87
C ARG A 227 6.31 4.44 -1.47
N HIS A 228 6.80 4.32 -2.71
CA HIS A 228 6.83 3.03 -3.42
C HIS A 228 8.25 2.66 -3.78
N GLU A 229 8.82 1.70 -3.07
CA GLU A 229 10.16 1.20 -3.35
C GLU A 229 10.20 0.37 -4.64
N VAL A 230 11.04 0.78 -5.57
CA VAL A 230 11.53 -0.07 -6.65
C VAL A 230 12.89 -0.61 -6.23
N GLN A 231 12.95 -1.94 -6.10
CA GLN A 231 14.06 -2.62 -5.44
C GLN A 231 15.37 -2.56 -6.23
N ILE A 232 16.49 -2.40 -5.52
CA ILE A 232 17.86 -2.57 -6.03
C ILE A 232 18.57 -3.59 -5.12
N GLU A 233 18.82 -4.80 -5.63
CA GLU A 233 19.48 -5.84 -4.83
C GLU A 233 20.30 -6.74 -5.76
N ASP A 234 21.45 -7.23 -5.27
CA ASP A 234 22.27 -8.20 -5.96
C ASP A 234 21.64 -9.60 -5.99
N ASN A 235 20.81 -9.86 -7.01
CA ASN A 235 20.11 -11.13 -7.21
C ASN A 235 20.12 -11.56 -8.69
N TYR A 236 21.21 -11.25 -9.41
CA TYR A 236 21.37 -11.64 -10.82
C TYR A 236 21.21 -13.15 -11.03
N GLY A 237 20.39 -13.53 -12.02
CA GLY A 237 20.14 -14.93 -12.35
C GLY A 237 19.24 -15.69 -11.35
N MET A 238 18.80 -15.05 -10.27
CA MET A 238 17.86 -15.65 -9.32
C MET A 238 16.42 -15.56 -9.83
N ILE A 239 15.55 -16.42 -9.28
CA ILE A 239 14.09 -16.44 -9.54
C ILE A 239 13.49 -15.04 -9.30
N ILE A 240 12.47 -14.65 -10.06
CA ILE A 240 11.81 -13.36 -9.86
C ILE A 240 10.82 -13.39 -8.68
N ASN A 241 10.73 -12.29 -7.94
CA ASN A 241 9.61 -11.97 -7.05
C ASN A 241 9.59 -10.44 -6.78
N SER A 242 8.60 -9.97 -6.03
CA SER A 242 8.43 -8.55 -5.70
C SER A 242 9.51 -7.95 -4.81
N HIS A 243 10.30 -8.79 -4.11
CA HIS A 243 11.35 -8.35 -3.19
C HIS A 243 12.72 -8.26 -3.85
N ARG A 244 12.82 -8.59 -5.13
CA ARG A 244 14.05 -8.62 -5.93
C ARG A 244 14.12 -7.46 -6.92
N ILE A 245 15.28 -7.27 -7.53
CA ILE A 245 15.59 -6.09 -8.35
C ILE A 245 14.51 -5.78 -9.38
N GLY A 246 14.08 -4.52 -9.40
CA GLY A 246 13.03 -4.03 -10.30
C GLY A 246 11.60 -4.42 -9.91
N GLY A 247 11.40 -5.22 -8.85
CA GLY A 247 10.10 -5.39 -8.21
C GLY A 247 9.68 -4.12 -7.48
N VAL A 248 8.36 -3.90 -7.39
CA VAL A 248 7.79 -2.95 -6.42
C VAL A 248 7.65 -3.70 -5.11
N TYR A 249 8.42 -3.32 -4.10
CA TYR A 249 8.69 -4.15 -2.94
C TYR A 249 7.42 -4.65 -2.25
N GLY A 250 7.26 -5.98 -2.21
CA GLY A 250 6.10 -6.65 -1.62
C GLY A 250 4.80 -6.62 -2.42
N HIS A 251 4.73 -5.91 -3.55
CA HIS A 251 3.50 -5.74 -4.33
C HIS A 251 3.59 -6.35 -5.73
N LEU A 252 4.53 -5.88 -6.56
CA LEU A 252 4.58 -6.22 -7.99
C LEU A 252 5.88 -6.95 -8.32
N SER A 253 5.75 -8.16 -8.85
CA SER A 253 6.90 -8.95 -9.32
C SER A 253 7.26 -8.57 -10.76
N PRO A 254 8.55 -8.43 -11.09
CA PRO A 254 8.98 -8.25 -12.47
C PRO A 254 8.72 -9.55 -13.26
N ARG A 255 8.39 -9.43 -14.55
CA ARG A 255 8.12 -10.60 -15.42
C ARG A 255 9.36 -11.39 -15.82
N ILE A 256 10.55 -10.78 -15.73
CA ILE A 256 11.86 -11.40 -15.98
C ILE A 256 12.93 -10.74 -15.10
N ASN A 257 14.01 -11.46 -14.82
CA ASN A 257 15.21 -10.89 -14.20
C ASN A 257 16.12 -10.31 -15.29
N ALA A 258 15.97 -9.02 -15.59
CA ALA A 258 16.77 -8.32 -16.59
C ALA A 258 18.03 -7.65 -16.01
N SER A 259 18.43 -7.98 -14.78
CA SER A 259 19.62 -7.41 -14.15
C SER A 259 20.91 -7.90 -14.83
N ARG A 260 22.00 -7.20 -14.55
CA ARG A 260 23.38 -7.63 -14.85
C ARG A 260 24.10 -8.02 -13.56
N PRO A 261 25.19 -8.82 -13.62
CA PRO A 261 26.00 -9.14 -12.44
C PRO A 261 26.47 -7.90 -11.67
N ALA A 262 26.77 -8.08 -10.38
CA ALA A 262 27.40 -7.07 -9.53
C ALA A 262 28.60 -6.37 -10.22
N GLY A 263 28.77 -5.09 -9.90
CA GLY A 263 29.76 -4.20 -10.50
C GLY A 263 29.45 -3.70 -11.91
N LYS A 264 28.45 -4.27 -12.60
CA LYS A 264 27.99 -3.79 -13.92
C LYS A 264 26.96 -2.68 -13.77
N TRP A 265 27.00 -1.73 -14.70
CA TRP A 265 26.01 -0.66 -14.77
C TRP A 265 24.65 -1.20 -15.24
N GLN A 266 23.65 -0.92 -14.42
CA GLN A 266 22.22 -1.08 -14.69
C GLN A 266 21.67 0.23 -15.28
N THR A 267 20.63 0.13 -16.11
CA THR A 267 19.81 1.28 -16.53
C THR A 267 18.36 0.99 -16.20
N LEU A 268 17.78 1.76 -15.29
CA LEU A 268 16.40 1.64 -14.85
C LEU A 268 15.62 2.86 -15.34
N LYS A 269 14.50 2.62 -16.01
CA LYS A 269 13.54 3.66 -16.39
C LYS A 269 12.19 3.35 -15.78
N ILE A 270 11.58 4.36 -15.19
CA ILE A 270 10.29 4.25 -14.53
C ILE A 270 9.38 5.33 -15.09
N THR A 271 8.15 4.97 -15.43
CA THR A 271 7.07 5.94 -15.66
C THR A 271 6.01 5.69 -14.59
N LEU A 272 5.71 6.72 -13.79
CA LEU A 272 4.65 6.70 -12.78
C LEU A 272 3.60 7.74 -13.14
N ILE A 273 2.34 7.31 -13.26
CA ILE A 273 1.17 8.15 -13.55
C ILE A 273 0.07 7.76 -12.57
N GLY A 274 -0.26 8.62 -11.61
CA GLY A 274 -1.10 8.23 -10.48
C GLY A 274 -0.46 7.04 -9.73
N ARG A 275 -1.11 5.88 -9.76
CA ARG A 275 -0.54 4.58 -9.28
C ARG A 275 -0.09 3.64 -10.38
N VAL A 276 -0.26 4.01 -11.66
CA VAL A 276 0.11 3.15 -12.77
C VAL A 276 1.60 3.28 -13.03
N VAL A 277 2.33 2.18 -12.84
CA VAL A 277 3.78 2.11 -13.01
C VAL A 277 4.16 1.27 -14.23
N THR A 278 5.17 1.73 -14.95
CA THR A 278 5.90 0.95 -15.96
C THR A 278 7.37 1.03 -15.65
N ILE A 279 8.05 -0.12 -15.60
CA ILE A 279 9.45 -0.25 -15.26
C ILE A 279 10.18 -1.01 -16.36
N GLU A 280 11.25 -0.40 -16.87
CA GLU A 280 12.21 -0.99 -17.80
C GLU A 280 13.56 -1.13 -17.09
N LEU A 281 14.16 -2.31 -17.14
CA LEU A 281 15.51 -2.57 -16.64
C LEU A 281 16.38 -3.09 -17.79
N ASN A 282 17.49 -2.40 -18.05
CA ASN A 282 18.47 -2.72 -19.09
C ASN A 282 17.89 -2.87 -20.51
N GLY A 283 16.84 -2.14 -20.84
CA GLY A 283 16.18 -2.20 -22.15
C GLY A 283 14.96 -3.13 -22.19
N GLU A 284 14.74 -3.92 -21.15
CA GLU A 284 13.61 -4.86 -21.07
C GLU A 284 12.48 -4.30 -20.21
N ALA A 285 11.25 -4.34 -20.71
CA ALA A 285 10.06 -4.03 -19.92
C ALA A 285 9.79 -5.15 -18.90
N ILE A 286 10.02 -4.86 -17.62
CA ILE A 286 9.89 -5.83 -16.53
C ILE A 286 8.56 -5.70 -15.78
N ILE A 287 7.97 -4.52 -15.75
CA ILE A 287 6.60 -4.26 -15.25
C ILE A 287 5.92 -3.31 -16.22
N GLU A 288 4.74 -3.68 -16.74
CA GLU A 288 4.04 -2.93 -17.78
C GLU A 288 2.65 -2.48 -17.31
N ARG A 289 2.50 -1.16 -17.12
CA ARG A 289 1.24 -0.48 -16.76
C ARG A 289 0.45 -1.18 -15.65
N GLN A 290 1.13 -1.55 -14.56
CA GLN A 290 0.51 -2.17 -13.40
C GLN A 290 0.11 -1.11 -12.37
N VAL A 291 -1.00 -1.32 -11.67
CA VAL A 291 -1.40 -0.46 -10.54
C VAL A 291 -0.61 -0.90 -9.31
N ILE A 292 0.11 0.04 -8.69
CA ILE A 292 0.68 -0.19 -7.36
C ILE A 292 -0.49 -0.20 -6.36
N PRO A 293 -0.68 -1.25 -5.54
CA PRO A 293 -1.79 -1.30 -4.59
C PRO A 293 -1.74 -0.17 -3.56
N GLY A 294 -0.59 0.05 -2.92
CA GLY A 294 -0.38 1.10 -1.93
C GLY A 294 1.11 1.35 -1.64
N ILE A 295 1.40 1.97 -0.49
CA ILE A 295 2.78 2.23 -0.06
C ILE A 295 3.56 0.93 0.19
N THR A 296 4.89 1.00 0.15
CA THR A 296 5.79 -0.05 0.64
C THR A 296 6.23 0.26 2.08
N GLY A 297 6.76 -0.73 2.79
CA GLY A 297 7.46 -0.45 4.06
C GLY A 297 8.60 0.54 3.83
N GLY A 298 8.92 1.32 4.86
CA GLY A 298 9.92 2.40 4.78
C GLY A 298 9.40 3.71 4.18
N ALA A 299 8.14 3.78 3.73
CA ALA A 299 7.52 5.00 3.22
C ALA A 299 7.59 6.18 4.19
N LEU A 300 7.65 7.40 3.64
CA LEU A 300 7.69 8.64 4.43
C LEU A 300 6.32 8.99 5.03
N ASP A 301 5.26 8.74 4.27
CA ASP A 301 3.87 8.96 4.64
C ASP A 301 2.95 8.06 3.79
N SER A 302 1.65 8.04 4.12
CA SER A 302 0.62 7.31 3.37
C SER A 302 -0.22 8.20 2.46
N ASP A 303 0.11 9.49 2.31
CA ASP A 303 -0.69 10.48 1.56
C ASP A 303 -0.33 10.45 0.06
N GLU A 304 -0.74 9.38 -0.62
CA GLU A 304 -0.43 9.21 -2.05
C GLU A 304 -1.06 10.29 -2.96
N GLY A 305 -2.00 11.07 -2.43
CA GLY A 305 -2.63 12.22 -3.07
C GLY A 305 -1.66 13.36 -3.36
N LYS A 306 -0.59 13.48 -2.56
CA LYS A 306 0.33 14.62 -2.63
C LYS A 306 1.60 14.31 -3.44
N PRO A 307 2.23 15.34 -4.04
CA PRO A 307 3.59 15.24 -4.53
C PRO A 307 4.53 14.72 -3.43
N GLY A 308 5.55 13.95 -3.80
CA GLY A 308 6.56 13.45 -2.87
C GLY A 308 7.96 13.44 -3.47
N PRO A 309 9.02 13.35 -2.66
CA PRO A 309 10.40 13.35 -3.14
C PRO A 309 10.77 12.04 -3.83
N ILE A 310 11.89 12.01 -4.54
CA ILE A 310 12.58 10.74 -4.79
C ILE A 310 13.45 10.46 -3.57
N LEU A 311 13.26 9.31 -2.93
CA LEU A 311 14.11 8.84 -1.85
C LEU A 311 14.98 7.69 -2.35
N ILE A 312 16.25 7.67 -1.94
CA ILE A 312 17.16 6.56 -2.19
C ILE A 312 17.55 5.96 -0.86
N GLN A 313 17.30 4.65 -0.73
CA GLN A 313 17.61 3.90 0.47
C GLN A 313 19.12 3.77 0.63
N GLY A 314 19.64 4.25 1.75
CA GLY A 314 21.07 4.30 2.04
C GLY A 314 21.45 3.73 3.39
N ASP A 315 20.50 3.25 4.17
CA ASP A 315 20.71 2.55 5.44
C ASP A 315 21.10 1.06 5.27
N HIS A 316 21.02 0.51 4.05
CA HIS A 316 21.32 -0.90 3.76
C HIS A 316 22.74 -1.12 3.21
N GLY A 317 22.92 -1.06 1.89
CA GLY A 317 24.15 -1.46 1.20
C GLY A 317 24.73 -0.35 0.32
N VAL A 318 25.94 -0.62 -0.18
CA VAL A 318 26.68 0.29 -1.06
C VAL A 318 26.04 0.34 -2.45
N VAL A 319 25.79 1.53 -2.96
CA VAL A 319 25.30 1.73 -4.33
C VAL A 319 25.92 2.99 -4.92
N GLU A 320 26.20 2.95 -6.23
CA GLU A 320 26.77 4.07 -6.96
C GLU A 320 25.84 4.48 -8.11
N PHE A 321 25.50 5.77 -8.18
CA PHE A 321 24.74 6.36 -9.27
C PHE A 321 25.63 7.30 -10.10
N ARG A 322 25.59 7.15 -11.42
CA ARG A 322 26.21 8.13 -12.34
C ARG A 322 25.19 9.03 -13.03
N LYS A 323 23.92 8.65 -13.00
CA LYS A 323 22.82 9.39 -13.64
C LYS A 323 21.53 9.20 -12.86
N LEU A 324 20.89 10.30 -12.51
CA LEU A 324 19.52 10.38 -12.00
C LEU A 324 18.85 11.57 -12.68
N VAL A 325 17.86 11.30 -13.53
CA VAL A 325 17.16 12.32 -14.33
C VAL A 325 15.66 12.07 -14.25
N ILE A 326 14.90 13.11 -13.94
CA ILE A 326 13.44 13.07 -13.88
C ILE A 326 12.81 13.98 -14.93
N THR A 327 11.65 13.60 -15.46
CA THR A 327 10.82 14.40 -16.36
C THR A 327 9.43 14.45 -15.76
N PRO A 328 9.04 15.52 -15.05
CA PRO A 328 7.71 15.63 -14.47
C PRO A 328 6.65 15.78 -15.57
N ALA A 329 5.42 15.42 -15.25
CA ALA A 329 4.24 15.75 -16.04
C ALA A 329 3.42 16.87 -15.39
N SER A 330 2.60 17.53 -16.22
CA SER A 330 1.59 18.52 -15.85
C SER A 330 0.27 18.26 -16.55
#